data_AF-A0A919TNZ0-F1
#
_entry.id   AF-A0A919TNZ0-F1
#
_cell.length_a   1.000
_cell.length_b   1.000
_cell.length_c   1.000
_cell.angle_alpha   90.00
_cell.angle_beta   90.00
_cell.angle_gamma   90.00
#
_symmetry.space_group_name_H-M   'P 1'
#
loop_
_entity.id
_entity.type
_entity.pdbx_description
1 polymer ?
#
loop_
_entity_poly.entity_id
_entity_poly.type
_entity_poly.pdbx_seq_one_letter_code
_entity_poly.pdbx_strand_id
1 'polypeptide(L)'
;MEVLAALIAAPVLVLTYRRFPLTPLAYRLILAQALILMIGGHWTYAEVPAGDWVRDAFGLARNPYDRLGHLAQGFVPAIVAREILLRRTPLRPGGWLSALVFCVVMAVSAIWELFEWVAALIGGSSADDFLGTQGDVWDTQWDMAMAAVGAIVSLLLLTRLHDRQLSRSL
;
A
#
# COMPACT_ATOMS: atom_id res chain seq x y z
N MET A 1 6.40 12.21 1.98
CA MET A 1 6.91 11.42 0.83
C MET A 1 5.80 10.66 0.13
N GLU A 2 4.85 10.14 0.90
CA GLU A 2 3.70 9.30 0.52
C GLU A 2 2.94 9.67 -0.76
N VAL A 3 2.68 10.96 -1.00
CA VAL A 3 1.94 11.40 -2.20
C VAL A 3 2.70 11.07 -3.49
N LEU A 4 4.03 10.89 -3.43
CA LEU A 4 4.87 10.51 -4.57
C LEU A 4 4.39 9.21 -5.22
N ALA A 5 3.96 8.22 -4.43
CA ALA A 5 3.46 6.96 -4.98
C ALA A 5 2.20 7.18 -5.82
N ALA A 6 1.27 8.05 -5.38
CA ALA A 6 0.09 8.42 -6.15
C ALA A 6 0.45 9.20 -7.42
N LEU A 7 1.42 10.12 -7.32
CA LEU A 7 1.90 10.93 -8.45
C LEU A 7 2.62 10.10 -9.51
N ILE A 8 3.27 8.98 -9.13
CA ILE A 8 3.88 8.02 -10.07
C ILE A 8 2.81 7.09 -10.65
N ALA A 9 1.87 6.62 -9.83
CA ALA A 9 0.83 5.69 -10.28
C ALA A 9 -0.09 6.32 -11.34
N ALA A 10 -0.49 7.58 -11.16
CA ALA A 10 -1.40 8.26 -12.09
C ALA A 10 -0.92 8.28 -13.56
N PRO A 11 0.29 8.76 -13.91
CA PRO A 11 0.78 8.75 -15.28
C PRO A 11 0.97 7.32 -15.81
N VAL A 12 1.43 6.36 -14.98
CA VAL A 12 1.54 4.95 -15.39
C VAL A 12 0.18 4.41 -15.82
N LEU A 13 -0.89 4.70 -15.07
CA LEU A 13 -2.24 4.25 -15.40
C LEU A 13 -2.77 4.92 -16.66
N VAL A 14 -2.55 6.22 -16.84
CA VAL A 14 -2.95 6.96 -18.05
C VAL A 14 -2.25 6.41 -19.29
N LEU A 15 -0.92 6.23 -19.22
CA LEU A 15 -0.10 5.76 -20.34
C LEU A 15 -0.39 4.30 -20.71
N THR A 16 -0.78 3.47 -19.73
CA THR A 16 -1.06 2.05 -19.96
C THR A 16 -2.54 1.76 -20.25
N TYR A 17 -3.47 2.67 -19.97
CA TYR A 17 -4.92 2.43 -20.04
C TYR A 17 -5.40 1.78 -21.35
N ARG A 18 -4.89 2.25 -22.50
CA ARG A 18 -5.28 1.74 -23.82
C ARG A 18 -4.71 0.36 -24.14
N ARG A 19 -3.57 -0.01 -23.54
CA ARG A 19 -2.83 -1.26 -23.85
C ARG A 19 -3.04 -2.35 -22.81
N PHE A 20 -3.22 -1.94 -21.55
CA PHE A 20 -3.38 -2.82 -20.41
C PHE A 20 -4.36 -2.19 -19.41
N PRO A 21 -5.66 -2.09 -19.77
CA PRO A 21 -6.66 -1.60 -18.83
C PRO A 21 -6.77 -2.57 -17.65
N LEU A 22 -6.64 -2.07 -16.43
CA LEU A 22 -6.83 -2.88 -15.23
C LEU A 22 -8.31 -3.20 -14.99
N THR A 23 -8.60 -4.19 -14.15
CA THR A 23 -9.97 -4.46 -13.73
C THR A 23 -10.60 -3.26 -12.98
N PRO A 24 -11.93 -3.05 -13.07
CA PRO A 24 -12.62 -2.01 -12.30
C PRO A 24 -12.41 -2.10 -10.78
N LEU A 25 -12.17 -3.30 -10.25
CA LEU A 25 -11.76 -3.50 -8.87
C LEU A 25 -10.41 -2.83 -8.61
N ALA A 26 -9.37 -3.14 -9.39
CA ALA A 26 -8.04 -2.56 -9.23
C ALA A 26 -8.06 -1.02 -9.32
N TYR A 27 -8.77 -0.43 -10.30
CA TYR A 27 -8.88 1.03 -10.40
C TYR A 27 -9.54 1.68 -9.17
N ARG A 28 -10.61 1.08 -8.64
CA ARG A 28 -11.28 1.60 -7.43
C ARG A 28 -10.39 1.50 -6.19
N LEU A 29 -9.64 0.41 -6.07
CA LEU A 29 -8.69 0.22 -4.97
C LEU A 29 -7.53 1.22 -5.05
N ILE A 30 -6.97 1.42 -6.24
CA ILE A 30 -5.93 2.44 -6.47
C ILE A 30 -6.45 3.84 -6.12
N LEU A 31 -7.68 4.17 -6.52
CA LEU A 31 -8.29 5.45 -6.15
C LEU A 31 -8.41 5.58 -4.63
N ALA A 32 -8.90 4.55 -3.94
CA ALA A 32 -8.99 4.54 -2.48
C ALA A 32 -7.61 4.72 -1.82
N GLN A 33 -6.58 4.02 -2.30
CA GLN A 33 -5.21 4.21 -1.82
C GLN A 33 -4.71 5.63 -2.06
N ALA A 34 -4.91 6.19 -3.26
CA ALA A 34 -4.51 7.55 -3.57
C ALA A 34 -5.17 8.57 -2.64
N LEU A 35 -6.45 8.38 -2.28
CA LEU A 35 -7.13 9.22 -1.29
C LEU A 35 -6.48 9.13 0.10
N ILE A 36 -6.13 7.93 0.57
CA ILE A 36 -5.40 7.74 1.84
C ILE A 36 -4.07 8.51 1.81
N LEU A 37 -3.28 8.34 0.74
CA LEU A 37 -1.99 9.02 0.59
C LEU A 37 -2.13 10.55 0.55
N MET A 38 -3.16 11.06 -0.15
CA MET A 38 -3.40 12.51 -0.24
C MET A 38 -3.90 13.10 1.08
N ILE A 39 -4.76 12.40 1.81
CA ILE A 39 -5.23 12.85 3.13
C ILE A 39 -4.05 12.91 4.10
N GLY A 40 -3.27 11.84 4.19
CA GLY A 40 -2.09 11.84 5.05
C GLY A 40 -1.03 12.86 4.61
N GLY A 41 -0.81 13.03 3.32
CA GLY A 41 0.11 14.05 2.81
C GLY A 41 -0.36 15.49 3.05
N HIS A 42 -1.68 15.72 3.16
CA HIS A 42 -2.23 17.04 3.44
C HIS A 42 -2.00 17.47 4.89
N TRP A 43 -2.16 16.57 5.85
CA TRP A 43 -2.00 16.86 7.27
C TRP A 43 -0.58 16.58 7.79
N THR A 44 0.23 15.82 7.07
CA THR A 44 1.27 14.93 7.64
C THR A 44 0.63 13.77 8.40
N TYR A 45 1.19 12.57 8.23
CA TYR A 45 0.59 11.34 8.71
C TYR A 45 0.40 11.33 10.24
N ALA A 46 1.34 11.93 10.99
CA ALA A 46 1.27 12.04 12.44
C ALA A 46 0.14 12.96 12.94
N GLU A 47 -0.41 13.82 12.09
CA GLU A 47 -1.39 14.85 12.46
C GLU A 47 -2.77 14.63 11.82
N VAL A 48 -3.00 13.47 11.18
CA VAL A 48 -4.32 13.20 10.59
C VAL A 48 -5.36 13.02 11.70
N PRO A 49 -6.46 13.81 11.72
CA PRO A 49 -7.43 13.78 12.82
C PRO A 49 -8.08 12.42 13.06
N ALA A 50 -8.33 11.66 11.99
CA ALA A 50 -8.89 10.32 12.11
C ALA A 50 -7.96 9.36 12.87
N GLY A 51 -6.64 9.54 12.74
CA GLY A 51 -5.67 8.79 13.50
C GLY A 51 -5.65 9.16 14.98
N ASP A 52 -5.80 10.45 15.32
CA ASP A 52 -5.94 10.89 16.71
C ASP A 52 -7.19 10.32 17.37
N TRP A 53 -8.33 10.25 16.64
CA TRP A 53 -9.54 9.62 17.16
C TRP A 53 -9.33 8.14 17.50
N VAL A 54 -8.60 7.41 16.65
CA VAL A 54 -8.25 6.00 16.91
C VAL A 54 -7.29 5.90 18.08
N ARG A 55 -6.27 6.77 18.14
CA ARG A 55 -5.32 6.81 19.26
C ARG A 55 -6.07 6.98 20.58
N ASP A 56 -6.95 7.97 20.67
CA ASP A 56 -7.63 8.33 21.90
C ASP A 56 -8.68 7.28 22.29
N ALA A 57 -9.41 6.72 21.31
CA ALA A 57 -10.41 5.67 21.56
C ALA A 57 -9.81 4.37 22.09
N PHE A 58 -8.60 4.01 21.68
CA PHE A 58 -7.92 2.77 22.08
C PHE A 58 -6.75 3.00 23.05
N GLY A 59 -6.50 4.24 23.49
CA GLY A 59 -5.39 4.58 24.37
C GLY A 59 -4.01 4.25 23.78
N LEU A 60 -3.83 4.42 22.47
CA LEU A 60 -2.57 4.13 21.78
C LEU A 60 -1.51 5.19 22.12
N ALA A 61 -0.24 4.81 22.04
CA ALA A 61 0.87 5.73 22.31
C ALA A 61 1.07 6.79 21.21
N ARG A 62 0.64 6.49 19.97
CA ARG A 62 0.86 7.35 18.80
C ARG A 62 -0.32 7.33 17.83
N ASN A 63 -0.40 8.34 16.97
CA ASN A 63 -1.34 8.38 15.86
C ASN A 63 -1.00 7.25 14.86
N PRO A 64 -1.90 6.27 14.63
CA PRO A 64 -1.60 5.09 13.82
C PRO A 64 -2.00 5.27 12.34
N TYR A 65 -2.20 6.50 11.85
CA TYR A 65 -2.64 6.72 10.48
C TYR A 65 -1.67 6.14 9.45
N ASP A 66 -0.38 6.18 9.75
CA ASP A 66 0.64 5.58 8.91
C ASP A 66 0.48 4.08 8.71
N ARG A 67 0.18 3.37 9.80
CA ARG A 67 -0.14 1.93 9.76
C ARG A 67 -1.36 1.62 8.90
N LEU A 68 -2.32 2.55 8.76
CA LEU A 68 -3.42 2.42 7.79
C LEU A 68 -2.92 2.58 6.36
N GLY A 69 -2.02 3.53 6.11
CA GLY A 69 -1.29 3.68 4.85
C GLY A 69 -0.61 2.37 4.45
N HIS A 70 0.15 1.76 5.35
CA HIS A 70 0.84 0.49 5.11
C HIS A 70 -0.11 -0.70 4.96
N LEU A 71 -1.23 -0.74 5.71
CA LEU A 71 -2.28 -1.73 5.46
C LEU A 71 -2.82 -1.62 4.03
N ALA A 72 -3.08 -0.40 3.56
CA ALA A 72 -3.52 -0.15 2.19
C ALA A 72 -2.42 -0.47 1.15
N GLN A 73 -1.15 -0.18 1.49
CA GLN A 73 0.04 -0.56 0.72
C GLN A 73 0.20 -2.08 0.59
N GLY A 74 -0.28 -2.85 1.56
CA GLY A 74 -0.41 -4.28 1.45
C GLY A 74 -1.59 -4.70 0.56
N PHE A 75 -2.74 -4.12 0.86
CA PHE A 75 -4.04 -4.57 0.37
C PHE A 75 -4.26 -4.29 -1.11
N VAL A 76 -3.91 -3.09 -1.58
CA VAL A 76 -4.20 -2.64 -2.94
C VAL A 76 -3.20 -3.22 -3.96
N PRO A 77 -1.87 -3.12 -3.74
CA PRO A 77 -0.88 -3.72 -4.62
C PRO A 77 -1.01 -5.24 -4.77
N ALA A 78 -1.57 -5.95 -3.78
CA ALA A 78 -1.84 -7.38 -3.93
C ALA A 78 -2.73 -7.70 -5.14
N ILE A 79 -3.79 -6.91 -5.37
CA ILE A 79 -4.68 -7.12 -6.53
C ILE A 79 -4.02 -6.70 -7.83
N VAL A 80 -3.26 -5.60 -7.82
CA VAL A 80 -2.52 -5.12 -8.99
C VAL A 80 -1.45 -6.14 -9.42
N ALA A 81 -0.63 -6.61 -8.48
CA ALA A 81 0.39 -7.62 -8.72
C ALA A 81 -0.23 -8.93 -9.21
N ARG A 82 -1.32 -9.38 -8.57
CA ARG A 82 -2.06 -10.58 -8.99
C ARG A 82 -2.55 -10.46 -10.43
N GLU A 83 -3.10 -9.30 -10.81
CA GLU A 83 -3.60 -9.05 -12.15
C GLU A 83 -2.49 -9.08 -13.20
N ILE A 84 -1.37 -8.39 -12.92
CA ILE A 84 -0.21 -8.37 -13.81
C ILE A 84 0.34 -9.78 -14.00
N LEU A 85 0.54 -10.53 -12.91
CA LEU A 85 1.06 -11.89 -12.96
C LEU A 85 0.15 -12.82 -13.78
N LEU A 86 -1.16 -12.80 -13.53
CA LEU A 86 -2.12 -13.64 -14.27
C LEU A 86 -2.20 -13.30 -15.77
N ARG A 87 -2.02 -12.03 -16.15
CA ARG A 87 -2.18 -11.59 -17.55
C ARG A 87 -0.88 -11.57 -18.35
N ARG A 88 0.27 -11.61 -17.70
CA ARG A 88 1.59 -11.44 -18.34
C ARG A 88 2.54 -12.62 -18.15
N THR A 89 2.12 -13.65 -17.43
CA THR A 89 2.94 -14.84 -17.15
C THR A 89 2.09 -16.11 -17.32
N PRO A 90 2.70 -17.31 -17.40
CA PRO A 90 1.97 -18.57 -17.47
C PRO A 90 1.40 -19.04 -16.11
N LEU A 91 1.48 -18.21 -15.06
CA LEU A 91 0.95 -18.54 -13.73
C LEU A 91 -0.56 -18.77 -13.79
N ARG A 92 -1.01 -19.77 -13.02
CA ARG A 92 -2.44 -20.10 -12.87
C ARG A 92 -2.93 -19.69 -11.50
N PRO A 93 -4.24 -19.44 -11.32
CA PRO A 93 -4.82 -19.24 -10.00
C PRO A 93 -4.49 -20.39 -9.06
N GLY A 94 -4.05 -20.08 -7.84
CA GLY A 94 -3.67 -21.08 -6.83
C GLY A 94 -2.70 -20.53 -5.78
N GLY A 95 -2.25 -21.41 -4.89
CA GLY A 95 -1.39 -21.03 -3.76
C GLY A 95 -0.06 -20.39 -4.18
N TRP A 96 0.57 -20.88 -5.26
CA TRP A 96 1.82 -20.30 -5.77
C TRP A 96 1.67 -18.87 -6.29
N LEU A 97 0.56 -18.56 -6.95
CA LEU A 97 0.26 -17.18 -7.34
C LEU A 97 0.11 -16.30 -6.10
N SER A 98 -0.65 -16.74 -5.10
CA SER A 98 -0.84 -16.00 -3.85
C SER A 98 0.49 -15.77 -3.11
N ALA A 99 1.36 -16.78 -3.05
CA ALA A 99 2.68 -16.67 -2.44
C ALA A 99 3.56 -15.65 -3.18
N LEU A 100 3.59 -15.70 -4.52
CA LEU A 100 4.36 -14.74 -5.32
C LEU A 100 3.82 -13.31 -5.19
N VAL A 101 2.49 -13.15 -5.18
CA VAL A 101 1.86 -11.84 -4.93
C VAL A 101 2.27 -11.31 -3.56
N PHE A 102 2.21 -12.14 -2.52
CA PHE A 102 2.66 -11.77 -1.18
C PHE A 102 4.14 -11.34 -1.17
N CYS A 103 5.03 -12.11 -1.81
CA CYS A 103 6.44 -11.76 -1.93
C CYS A 103 6.66 -10.42 -2.65
N VAL A 104 5.93 -10.15 -3.73
CA VAL A 104 6.01 -8.86 -4.46
C VAL A 104 5.60 -7.71 -3.55
N VAL A 105 4.48 -7.85 -2.82
CA VAL A 105 4.00 -6.80 -1.91
C VAL A 105 5.00 -6.56 -0.77
N MET A 106 5.54 -7.62 -0.17
CA MET A 106 6.55 -7.50 0.88
C MET A 106 7.85 -6.88 0.38
N ALA A 107 8.27 -7.19 -0.85
CA ALA A 107 9.43 -6.55 -1.47
C ALA A 107 9.21 -5.06 -1.70
N VAL A 108 8.01 -4.66 -2.18
CA VAL A 108 7.65 -3.25 -2.33
C VAL A 108 7.66 -2.54 -0.98
N SER A 109 7.08 -3.16 0.05
CA SER A 109 7.10 -2.61 1.41
C SER A 109 8.51 -2.42 1.92
N ALA A 110 9.36 -3.46 1.84
CA ALA A 110 10.74 -3.36 2.30
C ALA A 110 11.52 -2.27 1.55
N ILE A 111 11.30 -2.12 0.25
CA ILE A 111 11.96 -1.07 -0.55
C ILE A 111 11.49 0.32 -0.10
N TRP A 112 10.20 0.51 0.22
CA TRP A 112 9.67 1.78 0.71
C TRP A 112 10.34 2.20 2.03
N GLU A 113 10.37 1.28 3.01
CA GLU A 113 11.04 1.50 4.29
C GLU A 113 12.53 1.84 4.14
N LEU A 114 13.20 1.19 3.18
CA LEU A 114 14.60 1.51 2.87
C LEU A 114 14.74 2.92 2.28
N PHE A 115 13.79 3.39 1.47
CA PHE A 115 13.79 4.77 0.99
C PHE A 115 13.57 5.76 2.13
N GLU A 116 12.66 5.47 3.05
CA GLU A 116 12.40 6.31 4.22
C GLU A 116 13.62 6.38 5.14
N TRP A 117 14.22 5.22 5.44
CA TRP A 117 15.46 5.15 6.20
C TRP A 117 16.59 5.96 5.55
N VAL A 118 16.79 5.85 4.23
CA VAL A 118 17.79 6.65 3.51
C VAL A 118 17.44 8.14 3.54
N ALA A 119 16.17 8.51 3.37
CA ALA A 119 15.73 9.90 3.45
C ALA A 119 15.99 10.51 4.84
N ALA A 120 15.77 9.73 5.91
CA ALA A 120 16.09 10.13 7.27
C ALA A 120 17.60 10.35 7.49
N LEU A 121 18.45 9.46 6.96
CA LEU A 121 19.90 9.64 7.03
C LEU A 121 20.37 10.92 6.32
N ILE A 122 19.75 11.28 5.21
CA ILE A 122 20.07 12.51 4.46
C ILE A 122 19.50 13.75 5.17
N GLY A 123 18.34 13.63 5.81
CA GLY A 123 17.61 14.73 6.46
C GLY A 123 18.21 15.24 7.77
N GLY A 124 19.04 14.46 8.47
CA GLY A 124 19.69 14.91 9.71
C GLY A 124 18.72 15.06 10.89
N SER A 125 18.89 16.08 11.75
CA SER A 125 18.13 16.24 13.00
C SER A 125 16.64 16.54 12.84
N SER A 126 16.15 16.76 11.62
CA SER A 126 14.71 16.86 11.29
C SER A 126 14.11 15.52 10.84
N ALA A 127 14.86 14.42 10.94
CA ALA A 127 14.42 13.11 10.47
C ALA A 127 13.25 12.51 11.26
N ASP A 128 13.16 12.74 12.58
CA ASP A 128 12.05 12.23 13.39
C ASP A 128 10.71 12.88 12.99
N ASP A 129 10.71 14.19 12.74
CA ASP A 129 9.53 14.93 12.25
C ASP A 129 9.20 14.56 10.80
N PHE A 130 10.21 14.22 9.98
CA PHE A 130 10.04 13.85 8.58
C PHE A 130 9.50 12.42 8.40
N LEU A 131 9.93 11.47 9.23
CA LEU A 131 9.49 10.08 9.20
C LEU A 131 8.14 9.89 9.90
N GLY A 132 7.76 10.75 10.86
CA GLY A 132 6.51 10.57 11.59
C GLY A 132 6.49 9.35 12.50
N THR A 133 7.68 8.84 12.88
CA THR A 133 7.88 7.69 13.79
C THR A 133 7.22 7.94 15.15
N GLN A 134 7.09 9.21 15.54
CA GLN A 134 6.54 9.62 16.84
C GLN A 134 7.30 8.93 18.01
N GLY A 135 8.60 8.69 17.82
CA GLY A 135 9.46 7.99 18.79
C GLY A 135 9.30 6.46 18.83
N ASP A 136 8.56 5.86 17.90
CA ASP A 136 8.40 4.41 17.78
C ASP A 136 9.63 3.78 17.12
N VAL A 137 10.46 3.08 17.90
CA VAL A 137 11.65 2.37 17.36
C VAL A 137 11.29 1.13 16.54
N TRP A 138 10.03 0.69 16.59
CA TRP A 138 9.53 -0.49 15.86
C TRP A 138 8.66 -0.11 14.66
N ASP A 139 8.68 1.16 14.25
CA ASP A 139 7.83 1.73 13.21
C ASP A 139 7.86 0.88 11.94
N THR A 140 9.03 0.82 11.30
CA THR A 140 9.28 0.03 10.09
C THR A 140 8.82 -1.43 10.20
N GLN A 141 9.02 -2.09 11.34
CA GLN A 141 8.58 -3.48 11.52
C GLN A 141 7.05 -3.57 11.58
N TRP A 142 6.39 -2.63 12.26
CA TRP A 142 4.94 -2.54 12.27
C TRP A 142 4.39 -2.23 10.89
N ASP A 143 5.01 -1.34 10.15
CA ASP A 143 4.57 -0.93 8.82
C ASP A 143 4.67 -2.06 7.81
N MET A 144 5.80 -2.79 7.81
CA MET A 144 5.92 -4.03 7.06
C MET A 144 4.91 -5.10 7.49
N ALA A 145 4.64 -5.24 8.80
CA ALA A 145 3.66 -6.20 9.30
C ALA A 145 2.23 -5.82 8.86
N MET A 146 1.89 -4.54 8.85
CA MET A 146 0.61 -4.04 8.37
C MET A 146 0.46 -4.26 6.87
N ALA A 147 1.51 -4.06 6.08
CA ALA A 147 1.53 -4.44 4.66
C ALA A 147 1.32 -5.94 4.46
N ALA A 148 1.95 -6.80 5.27
CA ALA A 148 1.74 -8.25 5.23
C ALA A 148 0.27 -8.62 5.51
N VAL A 149 -0.32 -8.05 6.56
CA VAL A 149 -1.74 -8.25 6.91
C VAL A 149 -2.64 -7.78 5.76
N GLY A 150 -2.38 -6.59 5.22
CA GLY A 150 -3.13 -6.03 4.10
C GLY A 150 -3.14 -6.96 2.89
N ALA A 151 -1.97 -7.50 2.53
CA ALA A 151 -1.83 -8.44 1.41
C ALA A 151 -2.65 -9.73 1.63
N ILE A 152 -2.54 -10.32 2.84
CA ILE A 152 -3.28 -11.53 3.21
C ILE A 152 -4.79 -11.29 3.14
N VAL A 153 -5.27 -10.21 3.78
CA VAL A 153 -6.69 -9.88 3.81
C VAL A 153 -7.22 -9.60 2.40
N SER A 154 -6.46 -8.90 1.56
CA SER A 154 -6.82 -8.65 0.17
C SER A 154 -6.99 -9.95 -0.62
N LEU A 155 -6.03 -10.86 -0.52
CA LEU A 155 -6.10 -12.16 -1.20
C LEU A 155 -7.27 -13.01 -0.70
N LEU A 156 -7.55 -13.01 0.61
CA LEU A 156 -8.67 -13.76 1.18
C LEU A 156 -10.04 -13.20 0.74
N LEU A 157 -10.20 -11.88 0.76
CA LEU A 157 -11.49 -11.23 0.51
C LEU A 157 -11.79 -11.03 -0.98
N LEU A 158 -10.79 -10.70 -1.79
CA LEU A 158 -11.00 -10.15 -3.11
C LEU A 158 -10.68 -11.11 -4.26
N THR A 159 -9.96 -12.21 -4.02
CA THR A 159 -9.57 -13.17 -5.08
C THR A 159 -10.76 -13.61 -5.93
N ARG A 160 -11.86 -14.04 -5.31
CA ARG A 160 -13.05 -14.53 -6.03
C ARG A 160 -13.72 -13.44 -6.87
N LEU A 161 -13.77 -12.21 -6.35
CA LEU A 161 -14.34 -11.08 -7.08
C LEU A 161 -13.45 -10.70 -8.26
N HIS A 162 -12.14 -10.69 -8.04
CA HIS A 162 -11.14 -10.36 -9.06
C HIS A 162 -11.15 -11.39 -10.19
N ASP A 163 -11.23 -12.68 -9.89
CA ASP A 163 -11.33 -13.75 -10.90
C ASP A 163 -12.54 -13.58 -11.82
N ARG A 164 -13.70 -13.18 -11.26
CA ARG A 164 -14.91 -12.89 -12.05
C ARG A 164 -14.76 -11.69 -12.97
N GLN A 165 -13.93 -10.70 -12.61
CA GLN A 165 -13.68 -9.55 -13.47
C GLN A 165 -12.67 -9.89 -14.56
N LEU A 166 -11.64 -10.67 -14.24
CA LEU A 166 -10.64 -11.13 -15.20
C LEU A 166 -11.25 -12.04 -16.27
N SER A 167 -12.16 -12.95 -15.91
CA SER A 167 -12.83 -13.82 -16.88
C SER A 167 -13.76 -13.10 -17.86
N ARG A 168 -14.16 -11.86 -17.55
CA ARG A 168 -14.99 -11.00 -18.40
C ARG A 168 -14.17 -10.04 -19.26
N SER A 169 -12.88 -9.88 -18.95
CA SER A 169 -11.97 -8.91 -19.57
C SER A 169 -10.96 -9.56 -20.54
N LEU A 170 -11.03 -10.88 -20.69
CA LEU A 170 -10.35 -11.71 -21.68
C LEU A 170 -11.37 -12.14 -22.74
#